data_AF-X1IWI5-F1
#
_entry.id   AF-X1IWI5-F1
#
_cell.length_a   1.000
_cell.length_b   1.000
_cell.length_c   1.000
_cell.angle_alpha   90.00
_cell.angle_beta   90.00
_cell.angle_gamma   90.00
#
_symmetry.space_group_name_H-M   'P 1'
#
loop_
_entity.id
_entity.type
_entity.pdbx_description
1 polymer ?
#
loop_
_entity_poly.entity_id
_entity_poly.type
_entity_poly.pdbx_seq_one_letter_code
_entity_poly.pdbx_strand_id
1 'polypeptide(L)'
;MNNFRSIRSVFFQLKSIFFSTSNSFTENTFPTISFRWRKIALLFIFSIGLCLQSYSQSTWYTLASGEWDDPTTWTLDPSGVLPNNPGSLTPTTSPTSASDYVVILSARTVTVSSNNKTNARLTVTGRIDFKATTGHTFTEIRGSGKIILKADNFPAGDASHFLTEDQ
;
A
#
# COMPACT_ATOMS: atom_id res chain seq x y z
N MET A 1 7.88 -40.99 -3.31
CA MET A 1 7.52 -41.39 -1.94
C MET A 1 8.69 -41.11 -1.03
N ASN A 2 8.83 -39.87 -0.52
CA ASN A 2 9.83 -39.48 0.50
C ASN A 2 9.57 -38.01 0.88
N ASN A 3 8.82 -37.75 1.98
CA ASN A 3 8.82 -36.44 2.65
C ASN A 3 8.21 -36.43 4.07
N PHE A 4 7.74 -37.57 4.59
CA PHE A 4 7.12 -37.64 5.92
C PHE A 4 8.09 -37.74 7.12
N ARG A 5 9.41 -37.78 6.89
CA ARG A 5 10.40 -37.92 7.98
C ARG A 5 10.88 -36.59 8.60
N SER A 6 10.69 -35.45 7.93
CA SER A 6 11.25 -34.16 8.41
C SER A 6 10.41 -33.49 9.52
N ILE A 7 9.08 -33.54 9.42
CA ILE A 7 8.18 -32.81 10.34
C ILE A 7 8.19 -33.40 11.76
N ARG A 8 8.35 -34.72 11.92
CA ARG A 8 8.42 -35.36 13.25
C ARG A 8 9.66 -34.97 14.04
N SER A 9 10.76 -34.62 13.38
CA SER A 9 12.03 -34.24 14.02
C SER A 9 11.97 -32.82 14.61
N VAL A 10 11.37 -31.88 13.88
CA VAL A 10 11.19 -30.48 14.33
C VAL A 10 10.24 -30.41 15.53
N PHE A 11 9.18 -31.22 15.54
CA PHE A 11 8.26 -31.34 16.67
C PHE A 11 8.91 -31.89 17.95
N PHE A 12 9.97 -32.69 17.83
CA PHE A 12 10.67 -33.25 18.99
C PHE A 12 11.69 -32.26 19.59
N GLN A 13 12.35 -31.45 18.76
CA GLN A 13 13.29 -30.41 19.19
C GLN A 13 12.59 -29.22 19.88
N LEU A 14 11.42 -28.79 19.39
CA LEU A 14 10.66 -27.71 20.04
C LEU A 14 10.09 -28.13 21.40
N LYS A 15 9.80 -29.42 21.61
CA LYS A 15 9.31 -29.94 22.88
C LYS A 15 10.35 -29.89 24.00
N SER A 16 11.65 -30.01 23.69
CA SER A 16 12.70 -29.93 24.70
C SER A 16 13.02 -28.50 25.11
N ILE A 17 12.91 -27.54 24.18
CA ILE A 17 13.13 -26.10 24.45
C ILE A 17 12.07 -25.57 25.44
N PHE A 18 10.82 -26.01 25.33
CA PHE A 18 9.76 -25.60 26.26
C PHE A 18 9.84 -26.22 27.65
N PHE A 19 10.57 -27.33 27.84
CA PHE A 19 10.70 -27.97 29.17
C PHE A 19 11.86 -27.42 30.01
N SER A 20 12.88 -26.81 29.38
CA SER A 20 14.08 -26.28 30.10
C SER A 20 13.79 -25.02 30.91
N THR A 21 12.79 -24.21 30.51
CA THR A 21 12.59 -22.86 31.06
C THR A 21 11.39 -22.78 32.02
N SER A 22 11.11 -23.85 32.77
CA SER A 22 9.97 -23.91 33.71
C SER A 22 10.34 -24.02 35.18
N ASN A 23 11.60 -23.77 35.55
CA ASN A 23 12.03 -23.78 36.95
C ASN A 23 12.31 -22.37 37.46
N SER A 24 11.26 -21.54 37.58
CA SER A 24 11.15 -20.45 38.58
C SER A 24 10.04 -19.47 38.20
N PHE A 25 8.79 -19.93 38.25
CA PHE A 25 7.68 -19.00 38.47
C PHE A 25 7.00 -19.45 39.76
N THR A 26 7.24 -18.70 40.83
CA THR A 26 6.64 -18.95 42.14
C THR A 26 5.12 -18.86 42.00
N GLU A 27 4.44 -20.00 42.18
CA GLU A 27 2.99 -20.15 42.15
C GLU A 27 2.34 -19.44 43.32
N ASN A 28 2.17 -18.13 43.26
CA ASN A 28 1.33 -17.42 44.20
C ASN A 28 0.16 -16.78 43.44
N THR A 29 -1.01 -17.39 43.65
CA THR A 29 -2.37 -16.88 43.36
C THR A 29 -2.84 -16.87 41.90
N PHE A 30 -3.21 -18.05 41.38
CA PHE A 30 -4.33 -18.12 40.43
C PHE A 30 -5.31 -19.22 40.87
N PRO A 31 -6.63 -18.95 40.96
CA PRO A 31 -7.60 -19.96 41.35
C PRO A 31 -7.68 -21.06 40.29
N THR A 32 -7.96 -22.28 40.74
CA THR A 32 -8.03 -23.52 39.96
C THR A 32 -9.14 -23.48 38.90
N ILE A 33 -8.87 -22.81 37.78
CA ILE A 33 -9.74 -22.80 36.60
C ILE A 33 -9.57 -24.11 35.84
N SER A 34 -10.68 -24.81 35.62
CA SER A 34 -10.70 -26.13 34.99
C SER A 34 -10.01 -26.14 33.61
N PHE A 35 -9.30 -27.24 33.33
CA PHE A 35 -8.45 -27.44 32.14
C PHE A 35 -9.16 -27.18 30.79
N ARG A 36 -10.50 -27.19 30.76
CA ARG A 36 -11.31 -26.91 29.56
C ARG A 36 -11.26 -25.44 29.13
N TRP A 37 -10.94 -24.50 30.03
CA TRP A 37 -10.85 -23.06 29.73
C TRP A 37 -9.48 -22.60 29.21
N ARG A 38 -8.41 -23.35 29.50
CA ARG A 38 -7.04 -23.05 28.98
C ARG A 38 -6.96 -23.18 27.46
N LYS A 39 -7.73 -24.08 26.85
CA LYS A 39 -7.81 -24.25 25.39
C LYS A 39 -8.65 -23.17 24.70
N ILE A 40 -9.66 -22.62 25.40
CA ILE A 40 -10.53 -21.56 24.88
C ILE A 40 -9.81 -20.19 24.94
N ALA A 41 -9.03 -19.92 26.00
CA ALA A 41 -8.23 -18.71 26.12
C ALA A 41 -7.12 -18.61 25.05
N LEU A 42 -6.49 -19.73 24.68
CA LEU A 42 -5.47 -19.80 23.62
C LEU A 42 -6.06 -19.64 22.20
N LEU A 43 -7.32 -20.02 21.99
CA LEU A 43 -8.03 -19.77 20.72
C LEU A 43 -8.47 -18.30 20.58
N PHE A 44 -8.70 -17.60 21.69
CA PHE A 44 -9.05 -16.17 21.69
C PHE A 44 -7.86 -15.28 21.33
N ILE A 45 -6.64 -15.65 21.76
CA ILE A 45 -5.41 -14.94 21.38
C ILE A 45 -5.05 -15.21 19.91
N PHE A 46 -5.44 -16.37 19.36
CA PHE A 46 -5.27 -16.70 17.94
C PHE A 46 -6.27 -15.99 17.01
N SER A 47 -7.45 -15.59 17.50
CA SER A 47 -8.39 -14.71 16.75
C SER A 47 -8.00 -13.22 16.78
N ILE A 48 -7.08 -12.83 17.68
CA ILE A 48 -6.40 -11.53 17.68
C ILE A 48 -5.00 -11.68 17.05
N GLY A 49 -4.82 -12.69 16.18
CA GLY A 49 -3.86 -12.60 15.08
C GLY A 49 -4.33 -11.55 14.07
N LEU A 50 -4.49 -10.30 14.54
CA LEU A 50 -4.67 -9.14 13.70
C LEU A 50 -3.54 -9.20 12.68
N CYS A 51 -3.91 -9.46 11.43
CA CYS A 51 -3.03 -9.33 10.30
C CYS A 51 -2.53 -7.87 10.31
N LEU A 52 -1.35 -7.62 10.89
CA LEU A 52 -0.63 -6.38 10.69
C LEU A 52 -0.20 -6.39 9.23
N GLN A 53 -1.08 -5.90 8.36
CA GLN A 53 -0.73 -5.65 6.97
C GLN A 53 0.17 -4.42 6.97
N SER A 54 1.47 -4.65 6.96
CA SER A 54 2.44 -3.60 6.69
C SER A 54 2.23 -3.14 5.25
N TYR A 55 1.57 -1.99 5.07
CA TYR A 55 1.50 -1.36 3.77
C TYR A 55 2.78 -0.57 3.54
N SER A 56 3.57 -1.01 2.56
CA SER A 56 4.71 -0.25 2.06
C SER A 56 4.23 0.75 1.01
N GLN A 57 4.92 1.88 0.93
CA GLN A 57 4.76 2.86 -0.15
C GLN A 57 4.70 2.16 -1.51
N SER A 58 3.70 2.54 -2.31
CA SER A 58 3.48 2.02 -3.66
C SER A 58 3.76 3.09 -4.71
N THR A 59 4.15 2.66 -5.91
CA THR A 59 4.28 3.54 -7.08
C THR A 59 3.26 3.12 -8.12
N TRP A 60 2.38 4.06 -8.46
CA TRP A 60 1.31 3.89 -9.42
C TRP A 60 1.75 4.39 -10.79
N TYR A 61 1.55 3.57 -11.81
CA TYR A 61 1.85 3.87 -13.21
C TYR A 61 0.56 3.87 -14.02
N THR A 62 0.48 4.74 -15.02
CA THR A 62 -0.69 4.78 -15.93
C THR A 62 -0.64 3.63 -16.93
N LEU A 63 -1.61 2.73 -16.87
CA LEU A 63 -1.80 1.62 -17.81
C LEU A 63 -2.43 2.12 -19.13
N ALA A 64 -3.51 2.90 -19.00
CA ALA A 64 -4.31 3.39 -20.12
C ALA A 64 -4.73 4.84 -19.87
N SER A 65 -5.12 5.55 -20.94
CA SER A 65 -5.73 6.88 -20.78
C SER A 65 -7.14 6.73 -20.20
N GLY A 66 -7.48 7.55 -19.20
CA GLY A 66 -8.74 7.40 -18.47
C GLY A 66 -8.88 8.36 -17.31
N GLU A 67 -9.91 8.13 -16.49
CA GLU A 67 -10.16 8.93 -15.29
C GLU A 67 -9.26 8.47 -14.13
N TRP A 68 -8.84 9.42 -13.29
CA TRP A 68 -7.96 9.19 -12.15
C TRP A 68 -8.56 8.24 -11.11
N ASP A 69 -9.87 8.29 -10.88
CA ASP A 69 -10.54 7.42 -9.92
C ASP A 69 -11.01 6.09 -10.51
N ASP A 70 -10.65 5.81 -11.77
CA ASP A 70 -10.90 4.51 -12.39
C ASP A 70 -9.69 3.57 -12.12
N PRO A 71 -9.89 2.43 -11.44
CA PRO A 71 -8.81 1.49 -11.15
C PRO A 71 -8.20 0.85 -12.41
N THR A 72 -8.90 0.87 -13.55
CA THR A 72 -8.40 0.34 -14.83
C THR A 72 -7.39 1.28 -15.50
N THR A 73 -7.33 2.55 -15.09
CA THR A 73 -6.32 3.52 -15.53
C THR A 73 -4.94 3.19 -14.97
N TRP A 74 -4.86 2.42 -13.88
CA TRP A 74 -3.66 2.28 -13.07
C TRP A 74 -3.11 0.86 -13.03
N THR A 75 -1.79 0.77 -12.88
CA THR A 75 -1.06 -0.46 -12.65
C THR A 75 0.11 -0.21 -11.69
N LEU A 76 0.51 -1.24 -10.95
CA LEU A 76 1.72 -1.27 -10.14
C LEU A 76 2.92 -1.78 -10.95
N ASP A 77 2.71 -2.14 -12.22
CA ASP A 77 3.77 -2.53 -13.13
C ASP A 77 4.54 -1.30 -13.67
N PRO A 78 5.87 -1.22 -13.50
CA PRO A 78 6.66 -0.08 -13.94
C PRO A 78 6.64 0.19 -15.45
N SER A 79 6.35 -0.84 -16.27
CA SER A 79 6.29 -0.66 -17.72
C SER A 79 4.98 -0.01 -18.18
N GLY A 80 3.93 -0.06 -17.35
CA GLY A 80 2.61 0.44 -17.72
C GLY A 80 1.92 -0.36 -18.83
N VAL A 81 2.36 -1.59 -19.08
CA VAL A 81 1.84 -2.46 -20.15
C VAL A 81 0.93 -3.55 -19.59
N LEU A 82 1.28 -4.08 -18.41
CA LEU A 82 0.54 -5.18 -17.80
C LEU A 82 -0.47 -4.66 -16.76
N PRO A 83 -1.71 -5.17 -16.75
CA PRO A 83 -2.66 -4.88 -15.68
C PRO A 83 -2.22 -5.59 -14.40
N ASN A 84 -1.50 -4.87 -13.54
CA ASN A 84 -1.06 -5.34 -12.23
C ASN A 84 -1.70 -4.48 -11.13
N ASN A 85 -2.96 -4.76 -10.84
CA ASN A 85 -3.73 -4.08 -9.79
C ASN A 85 -4.71 -5.07 -9.15
N PRO A 86 -4.23 -6.09 -8.40
CA PRO A 86 -5.10 -7.13 -7.84
C PRO A 86 -6.12 -6.57 -6.83
N GLY A 87 -5.82 -5.43 -6.21
CA GLY A 87 -6.73 -4.75 -5.29
C GLY A 87 -7.82 -3.91 -5.96
N SER A 88 -7.76 -3.71 -7.28
CA SER A 88 -8.62 -2.74 -7.99
C SER A 88 -8.64 -1.37 -7.30
N LEU A 89 -7.46 -0.94 -6.84
CA LEU A 89 -7.28 0.31 -6.13
C LEU A 89 -6.82 1.42 -7.08
N THR A 90 -6.86 2.65 -6.60
CA THR A 90 -6.39 3.84 -7.29
C THR A 90 -5.35 4.52 -6.42
N PRO A 91 -4.58 5.49 -6.93
CA PRO A 91 -3.72 6.33 -6.11
C PRO A 91 -4.46 7.02 -4.96
N THR A 92 -5.77 7.25 -5.11
CA THR A 92 -6.63 7.82 -4.08
C THR A 92 -7.04 6.78 -3.02
N THR A 93 -7.41 5.57 -3.43
CA THR A 93 -7.97 4.54 -2.55
C THR A 93 -6.92 3.60 -1.96
N SER A 94 -5.65 3.76 -2.36
CA SER A 94 -4.53 3.06 -1.75
C SER A 94 -4.45 3.33 -0.24
N PRO A 95 -4.23 2.30 0.61
CA PRO A 95 -4.01 2.46 2.04
C PRO A 95 -2.82 3.38 2.39
N THR A 96 -1.89 3.54 1.46
CA THR A 96 -0.70 4.40 1.57
C THR A 96 -0.74 5.63 0.66
N SER A 97 -1.93 6.01 0.15
CA SER A 97 -2.13 7.09 -0.83
C SER A 97 -1.30 8.35 -0.56
N ALA A 98 -1.33 8.87 0.66
CA ALA A 98 -0.58 10.08 1.05
C ALA A 98 0.94 9.95 0.92
N SER A 99 1.49 8.73 1.02
CA SER A 99 2.91 8.44 0.84
C SER A 99 3.24 7.91 -0.56
N ASP A 100 2.24 7.54 -1.35
CA ASP A 100 2.47 6.88 -2.65
C ASP A 100 3.01 7.84 -3.71
N TYR A 101 3.65 7.25 -4.72
CA TYR A 101 4.11 7.96 -5.90
C TYR A 101 3.20 7.67 -7.09
N VAL A 102 2.97 8.67 -7.92
CA VAL A 102 2.16 8.57 -9.13
C VAL A 102 2.99 8.97 -10.33
N VAL A 103 2.97 8.14 -11.38
CA VAL A 103 3.72 8.32 -12.61
C VAL A 103 2.78 8.25 -13.80
N ILE A 104 2.58 9.38 -14.46
CA ILE A 104 1.84 9.48 -15.70
C ILE A 104 2.78 9.23 -16.88
N LEU A 105 2.72 8.03 -17.46
CA LEU A 105 3.58 7.63 -18.56
C LEU A 105 3.30 8.43 -19.85
N SER A 106 4.30 8.48 -20.73
CA SER A 106 4.22 9.16 -22.03
C SER A 106 3.06 8.62 -22.88
N ALA A 107 2.50 9.48 -23.74
CA ALA A 107 1.36 9.16 -24.61
C ALA A 107 0.07 8.73 -23.88
N ARG A 108 0.00 8.88 -22.54
CA ARG A 108 -1.22 8.69 -21.76
C ARG A 108 -1.82 10.01 -21.33
N THR A 109 -3.14 10.07 -21.25
CA THR A 109 -3.89 11.21 -20.73
C THR A 109 -4.73 10.75 -19.55
N VAL A 110 -4.51 11.35 -18.39
CA VAL A 110 -5.32 11.12 -17.19
C VAL A 110 -6.18 12.34 -16.91
N THR A 111 -7.47 12.14 -16.72
CA THR A 111 -8.43 13.18 -16.36
C THR A 111 -8.80 13.08 -14.87
N VAL A 112 -8.85 14.23 -14.20
CA VAL A 112 -9.26 14.31 -12.80
C VAL A 112 -10.61 15.02 -12.74
N SER A 113 -11.63 14.31 -12.26
CA SER A 113 -13.01 14.79 -12.19
C SER A 113 -13.49 15.07 -10.76
N SER A 114 -12.66 14.77 -9.75
CA SER A 114 -12.97 15.04 -8.35
C SER A 114 -11.82 15.73 -7.61
N ASN A 115 -12.16 16.48 -6.57
CA ASN A 115 -11.25 17.32 -5.80
C ASN A 115 -10.33 16.51 -4.87
N ASN A 116 -9.38 17.20 -4.22
CA ASN A 116 -8.61 16.71 -3.07
C ASN A 116 -7.72 15.49 -3.34
N LYS A 117 -7.09 15.42 -4.53
CA LYS A 117 -6.08 14.39 -4.82
C LYS A 117 -4.83 14.63 -3.99
N THR A 118 -4.39 13.61 -3.26
CA THR A 118 -3.26 13.70 -2.33
C THR A 118 -2.34 12.51 -2.49
N ASN A 119 -1.07 12.77 -2.85
CA ASN A 119 -0.01 11.76 -2.92
C ASN A 119 1.34 12.40 -2.60
N ALA A 120 2.37 11.63 -2.27
CA ALA A 120 3.68 12.20 -1.97
C ALA A 120 4.35 12.78 -3.22
N ARG A 121 4.17 12.14 -4.38
CA ARG A 121 4.83 12.58 -5.61
C ARG A 121 3.95 12.39 -6.82
N LEU A 122 3.93 13.41 -7.68
CA LEU A 122 3.35 13.35 -9.01
C LEU A 122 4.46 13.55 -10.05
N THR A 123 4.73 12.51 -10.84
CA THR A 123 5.62 12.57 -12.01
C THR A 123 4.78 12.56 -13.28
N VAL A 124 4.83 13.64 -14.06
CA VAL A 124 4.08 13.74 -15.32
C VAL A 124 5.04 13.69 -16.50
N THR A 125 5.01 12.59 -17.25
CA THR A 125 5.70 12.46 -18.55
C THR A 125 4.70 12.55 -19.70
N GLY A 126 3.47 12.08 -19.49
CA GLY A 126 2.36 12.21 -20.43
C GLY A 126 1.57 13.51 -20.25
N ARG A 127 0.25 13.37 -20.11
CA ARG A 127 -0.68 14.48 -19.91
C ARG A 127 -1.60 14.20 -18.74
N ILE A 128 -1.80 15.20 -17.88
CA ILE A 128 -2.83 15.19 -16.84
C ILE A 128 -3.74 16.42 -17.00
N ASP A 129 -5.04 16.24 -16.87
CA ASP A 129 -6.05 17.28 -16.98
C ASP A 129 -6.86 17.34 -15.69
N PHE A 130 -6.63 18.39 -14.88
CA PHE A 130 -7.37 18.63 -13.64
C PHE A 130 -8.73 19.29 -13.87
N LYS A 131 -9.13 19.56 -15.11
CA LYS A 131 -10.40 20.24 -15.41
C LYS A 131 -10.56 21.46 -14.47
N ALA A 132 -11.70 21.57 -13.78
CA ALA A 132 -11.97 22.61 -12.79
C ALA A 132 -11.86 22.12 -11.33
N THR A 133 -11.19 20.98 -11.07
CA THR A 133 -11.08 20.40 -9.72
C THR A 133 -10.05 21.13 -8.87
N THR A 134 -10.24 21.20 -7.56
CA THR A 134 -9.40 21.99 -6.64
C THR A 134 -8.96 21.17 -5.42
N GLY A 135 -8.06 21.73 -4.61
CA GLY A 135 -7.59 21.12 -3.35
C GLY A 135 -6.57 19.99 -3.53
N HIS A 136 -5.95 19.87 -4.70
CA HIS A 136 -4.91 18.86 -4.93
C HIS A 136 -3.63 19.21 -4.19
N THR A 137 -3.02 18.23 -3.54
CA THR A 137 -1.78 18.41 -2.78
C THR A 137 -0.82 17.27 -3.11
N PHE A 138 0.35 17.61 -3.64
CA PHE A 138 1.44 16.67 -3.87
C PHE A 138 2.70 17.21 -3.19
N THR A 139 3.46 16.41 -2.45
CA THR A 139 4.68 16.93 -1.82
C THR A 139 5.68 17.40 -2.87
N GLU A 140 5.86 16.61 -3.93
CA GLU A 140 6.75 16.90 -5.06
C GLU A 140 6.00 16.71 -6.38
N ILE A 141 6.10 17.69 -7.28
CA ILE A 141 5.56 17.67 -8.63
C ILE A 141 6.74 17.79 -9.59
N ARG A 142 6.89 16.82 -10.48
CA ARG A 142 8.03 16.76 -11.40
C ARG A 142 7.66 16.17 -12.75
N GLY A 143 8.57 16.30 -13.70
CA GLY A 143 8.45 15.70 -15.02
C GLY A 143 8.60 16.72 -16.14
N SER A 144 8.28 16.24 -17.34
CA SER A 144 8.44 16.97 -18.62
C SER A 144 7.17 16.91 -19.48
N GLY A 145 6.09 16.39 -18.93
CA GLY A 145 4.80 16.28 -19.57
C GLY A 145 3.97 17.56 -19.52
N LYS A 146 2.66 17.43 -19.71
CA LYS A 146 1.73 18.57 -19.70
C LYS A 146 0.71 18.43 -18.57
N ILE A 147 0.64 19.46 -17.73
CA ILE A 147 -0.43 19.64 -16.74
C ILE A 147 -1.42 20.65 -17.31
N ILE A 148 -2.70 20.29 -17.34
CA ILE A 148 -3.77 21.11 -17.92
C ILE A 148 -4.79 21.44 -16.84
N LEU A 149 -5.15 22.71 -16.82
CA LEU A 149 -5.99 23.36 -15.83
C LEU A 149 -7.07 24.14 -16.57
N LYS A 150 -8.32 24.15 -16.07
CA LYS A 150 -9.37 25.07 -16.55
C LYS A 150 -9.51 26.34 -15.71
N ALA A 151 -8.84 26.42 -14.56
CA ALA A 151 -8.87 27.56 -13.67
C ALA A 151 -7.48 27.78 -13.05
N ASP A 152 -7.39 28.69 -12.09
CA ASP A 152 -6.22 28.78 -11.21
C ASP A 152 -6.29 27.68 -10.14
N ASN A 153 -6.09 26.44 -10.57
CA ASN A 153 -6.22 25.23 -9.76
C ASN A 153 -4.97 24.35 -9.80
N PHE A 154 -3.79 24.97 -9.92
CA PHE A 154 -2.53 24.24 -9.86
C PHE A 154 -2.40 23.53 -8.50
N PRO A 155 -1.99 22.26 -8.45
CA PRO A 155 -1.84 21.54 -7.19
C PRO A 155 -0.81 22.18 -6.27
N ALA A 156 -1.08 22.19 -4.97
CA ALA A 156 -0.08 22.57 -3.98
C ALA A 156 1.07 21.55 -3.98
N GLY A 157 2.31 22.02 -3.91
CA GLY A 157 3.49 21.15 -3.90
C GLY A 157 4.77 21.84 -4.35
N ASP A 158 5.91 21.17 -4.14
CA ASP A 158 7.17 21.60 -4.73
C ASP A 158 7.22 21.20 -6.22
N ALA A 159 7.02 22.18 -7.10
CA ALA A 159 7.11 22.01 -8.56
C ALA A 159 8.47 22.45 -9.14
N SER A 160 9.50 22.67 -8.32
CA SER A 160 10.84 23.10 -8.76
C SER A 160 11.51 22.11 -9.72
N HIS A 161 11.08 20.84 -9.66
CA HIS A 161 11.53 19.76 -10.55
C HIS A 161 10.64 19.56 -11.79
N PHE A 162 9.67 20.46 -12.03
CA PHE A 162 8.82 20.45 -13.22
C PHE A 162 9.40 21.41 -14.25
N LEU A 163 10.10 20.88 -15.26
CA LEU A 163 10.79 21.69 -16.26
C LEU A 163 9.81 22.19 -17.32
N THR A 164 9.44 23.46 -17.23
CA THR A 164 9.14 24.32 -18.39
C THR A 164 9.60 25.75 -18.06
N GLU A 165 10.90 25.99 -18.09
CA GLU A 165 11.40 27.27 -18.60
C GLU A 165 11.87 27.00 -20.02
N ASP A 166 11.33 27.76 -20.97
CA ASP A 166 11.54 27.64 -22.40
C ASP A 166 13.01 27.33 -22.77
N GLN A 167 13.23 26.16 -23.39
CA GLN A 167 14.39 25.84 -24.23
C GLN A 167 13.90 25.64 -25.65
#